data_AF-A0A258AEN6-F1
#
_entry.id   AF-A0A258AEN6-F1
#
_cell.length_a   1.000
_cell.length_b   1.000
_cell.length_c   1.000
_cell.angle_alpha   90.00
_cell.angle_beta   90.00
_cell.angle_gamma   90.00
#
_symmetry.space_group_name_H-M   'P 1'
#
loop_
_entity.id
_entity.type
_entity.pdbx_description
1 polymer ?
#
loop_
_entity_poly.entity_id
_entity_poly.type
_entity_poly.pdbx_seq_one_letter_code
_entity_poly.pdbx_strand_id
1 'polypeptide(L)'
;MREILSIHVGQCGNQIADRYWRLLLREHGLTEAGTLKDGNTTAAANTNMEVFFHKVRDGKYIPRAILVDLEPGVIARIEGGDMAQLFDESCIIRKIPGAANNWARGYNVEGERIIDQIMNVIDAAVEKTKSLQGFMMTHSIGGGSGSGLGSLILERLRQAYPKKRIFTFSVVPSPLISDSAVEPYNAILTLQRILDNADAAVLLDNEALFRIAKSKLHRSPNYMDLNHIIALIMSSVTASLRFPGRLNTDLSEYVTNLVPFPGNHFLTASFAPMRGPGQEGQVRINFPDIARETFSQDNFTAAIDWTNGVYLSACALFRGDVKAKEV
;
A
#
# COMPACT_ATOMS: atom_id res chain seq x y z
N MET A 1 -15.87 -12.95 -7.88
CA MET A 1 -15.07 -11.93 -7.17
C MET A 1 -13.64 -12.43 -7.12
N ARG A 2 -12.67 -11.55 -7.34
CA ARG A 2 -11.24 -11.88 -7.39
C ARG A 2 -10.58 -11.24 -6.18
N GLU A 3 -10.10 -12.04 -5.24
CA GLU A 3 -9.60 -11.55 -3.95
C GLU A 3 -8.12 -11.17 -4.01
N ILE A 4 -7.70 -10.24 -3.14
CA ILE A 4 -6.32 -9.77 -3.03
C ILE A 4 -5.83 -9.98 -1.61
N LEU A 5 -4.60 -10.45 -1.48
CA LEU A 5 -3.93 -10.60 -0.19
C LEU A 5 -2.92 -9.46 0.00
N SER A 6 -3.10 -8.67 1.05
CA SER A 6 -2.17 -7.59 1.42
C SER A 6 -1.09 -8.12 2.35
N ILE A 7 0.17 -7.84 2.05
CA ILE A 7 1.33 -8.25 2.85
C ILE A 7 2.08 -6.99 3.26
N HIS A 8 2.22 -6.77 4.56
CA HIS A 8 2.90 -5.59 5.11
C HIS A 8 4.19 -6.05 5.79
N VAL A 9 5.33 -5.50 5.37
CA VAL A 9 6.64 -5.99 5.80
C VAL A 9 7.46 -4.88 6.45
N GLY A 10 7.92 -5.17 7.67
CA GLY A 10 8.77 -4.30 8.47
C GLY A 10 8.03 -3.08 9.05
N GLN A 11 8.76 -2.31 9.86
CA GLN A 11 8.22 -1.15 10.57
C GLN A 11 7.42 -0.20 9.67
N CYS A 12 7.99 0.21 8.52
CA CYS A 12 7.34 1.15 7.60
C CYS A 12 6.04 0.55 7.02
N GLY A 13 6.10 -0.69 6.51
CA GLY A 13 4.94 -1.36 5.93
C GLY A 13 3.79 -1.52 6.93
N ASN A 14 4.11 -1.91 8.17
CA ASN A 14 3.13 -2.11 9.23
C ASN A 14 2.52 -0.79 9.75
N GLN A 15 3.30 0.29 9.82
CA GLN A 15 2.76 1.62 10.17
C GLN A 15 1.81 2.17 9.10
N ILE A 16 2.13 1.94 7.82
CA ILE A 16 1.24 2.29 6.70
C ILE A 16 -0.02 1.43 6.76
N ALA A 17 0.11 0.15 7.10
CA ALA A 17 -1.03 -0.77 7.26
C ALA A 17 -2.05 -0.23 8.28
N ASP A 18 -1.60 0.26 9.44
CA ASP A 18 -2.49 0.86 10.44
C ASP A 18 -3.35 1.99 9.84
N ARG A 19 -2.74 2.91 9.09
CA ARG A 19 -3.47 4.03 8.47
C ARG A 19 -4.35 3.58 7.31
N TYR A 20 -3.85 2.69 6.47
CA TYR A 20 -4.56 2.16 5.30
C TYR A 20 -5.83 1.40 5.69
N TRP A 21 -5.73 0.48 6.65
CA TRP A 21 -6.89 -0.32 7.06
C TRP A 21 -7.93 0.52 7.78
N ARG A 22 -7.54 1.50 8.63
CA ARG A 22 -8.50 2.45 9.22
C ARG A 22 -9.28 3.22 8.15
N LEU A 23 -8.61 3.61 7.06
CA LEU A 23 -9.26 4.32 5.96
C LEU A 23 -10.24 3.40 5.21
N LEU A 24 -9.84 2.16 4.90
CA LEU A 24 -10.71 1.18 4.24
C LEU A 24 -11.95 0.86 5.09
N LEU A 25 -11.81 0.69 6.41
CA LEU A 25 -12.94 0.47 7.31
C LEU A 25 -13.92 1.64 7.24
N ARG A 26 -13.43 2.89 7.28
CA ARG A 26 -14.27 4.08 7.18
C ARG A 26 -15.00 4.15 5.84
N GLU A 27 -14.29 3.89 4.73
CA GLU A 27 -14.88 3.90 3.38
C GLU A 27 -15.96 2.84 3.19
N HIS A 28 -15.86 1.71 3.89
CA HIS A 28 -16.84 0.62 3.84
C HIS A 28 -17.86 0.64 5.01
N GLY A 29 -17.85 1.69 5.84
CA GLY A 29 -18.80 1.84 6.95
C GLY A 29 -18.64 0.81 8.08
N LEU A 30 -17.43 0.26 8.24
CA LEU A 30 -17.07 -0.70 9.29
C LEU A 30 -16.53 0.01 10.54
N THR A 31 -16.72 -0.64 11.69
CA THR A 31 -16.08 -0.31 12.97
C THR A 31 -14.65 -0.85 12.99
N GLU A 32 -13.85 -0.42 13.96
CA GLU A 32 -12.47 -0.92 14.16
C GLU A 32 -12.44 -2.38 14.65
N ALA A 33 -13.58 -2.92 15.09
CA ALA A 33 -13.77 -4.35 15.36
C ALA A 33 -14.20 -5.15 14.11
N GLY A 34 -14.37 -4.50 12.95
CA GLY A 34 -14.78 -5.16 11.71
C GLY A 34 -16.29 -5.45 11.59
N THR A 35 -17.12 -4.84 12.45
CA THR A 35 -18.60 -4.93 12.36
C THR A 35 -19.17 -3.76 11.58
N LEU A 36 -20.36 -3.92 10.99
CA LEU A 36 -21.06 -2.80 10.34
C LEU A 36 -21.56 -1.79 11.39
N LYS A 37 -21.46 -0.50 11.11
CA LYS A 37 -22.02 0.55 11.99
C LYS A 37 -23.55 0.57 11.94
N ASP A 38 -24.19 0.69 13.10
CA ASP A 38 -25.66 0.75 13.24
C ASP A 38 -26.27 1.93 12.46
N GLY A 39 -27.40 1.69 11.80
CA GLY A 39 -28.12 2.69 10.99
C GLY A 39 -27.69 2.79 9.53
N ASN A 40 -26.67 2.04 9.10
CA ASN A 40 -26.22 2.03 7.71
C ASN A 40 -26.94 0.96 6.88
N THR A 41 -28.27 1.02 6.79
CA THR A 41 -29.08 0.17 5.89
C THR A 41 -28.87 0.48 4.40
N THR A 42 -28.13 1.54 4.07
CA THR A 42 -27.52 1.79 2.75
C THR A 42 -26.35 0.83 2.42
N ALA A 43 -26.04 -0.12 3.30
CA ALA A 43 -25.22 -1.30 2.99
C ALA A 43 -25.74 -2.16 1.81
N ALA A 44 -26.94 -1.88 1.28
CA ALA A 44 -27.40 -2.41 -0.01
C ALA A 44 -26.53 -1.98 -1.22
N ALA A 45 -25.61 -1.03 -1.06
CA ALA A 45 -24.63 -0.61 -2.08
C ALA A 45 -23.20 -1.12 -1.82
N ASN A 46 -22.97 -2.00 -0.84
CA ASN A 46 -21.64 -2.56 -0.50
C ASN A 46 -21.15 -3.56 -1.57
N THR A 47 -20.69 -3.03 -2.69
CA THR A 47 -20.11 -3.81 -3.78
C THR A 47 -18.67 -4.21 -3.41
N ASN A 48 -18.28 -5.46 -3.68
CA ASN A 48 -16.92 -6.02 -3.63
C ASN A 48 -16.06 -5.86 -2.35
N MET A 49 -16.66 -5.71 -1.16
CA MET A 49 -15.90 -5.75 0.11
C MET A 49 -15.09 -7.05 0.28
N GLU A 50 -15.60 -8.18 -0.25
CA GLU A 50 -14.97 -9.49 -0.14
C GLU A 50 -13.60 -9.60 -0.85
N VAL A 51 -13.25 -8.61 -1.68
CA VAL A 51 -11.93 -8.52 -2.33
C VAL A 51 -10.81 -8.38 -1.31
N PHE A 52 -11.00 -7.52 -0.30
CA PHE A 52 -10.02 -7.25 0.76
C PHE A 52 -10.43 -7.79 2.13
N PHE A 53 -11.69 -8.14 2.32
CA PHE A 53 -12.19 -8.66 3.59
C PHE A 53 -12.69 -10.11 3.45
N HIS A 54 -12.45 -10.91 4.48
CA HIS A 54 -13.08 -12.20 4.69
C HIS A 54 -14.26 -12.05 5.65
N LYS A 55 -15.45 -12.48 5.21
CA LYS A 55 -16.67 -12.43 6.04
C LYS A 55 -16.76 -13.67 6.92
N VAL A 56 -16.80 -13.46 8.24
CA VAL A 56 -16.98 -14.51 9.24
C VAL A 56 -18.47 -14.68 9.56
N ARG A 57 -18.86 -15.85 10.09
CA ARG A 57 -20.26 -16.23 10.37
C ARG A 57 -21.03 -15.20 11.22
N ASP A 58 -20.35 -14.49 12.12
CA ASP A 58 -20.97 -13.49 13.01
C ASP A 58 -21.20 -12.11 12.34
N GLY A 59 -21.05 -12.02 11.01
CA GLY A 59 -21.18 -10.74 10.28
C GLY A 59 -19.97 -9.81 10.44
N LYS A 60 -18.89 -10.29 11.07
CA LYS A 60 -17.60 -9.62 11.19
C LYS A 60 -16.79 -9.77 9.90
N TYR A 61 -16.16 -8.67 9.48
CA TYR A 61 -15.25 -8.61 8.32
C TYR A 61 -13.81 -8.52 8.81
N ILE A 62 -13.00 -9.52 8.46
CA ILE A 62 -11.58 -9.59 8.80
C ILE A 62 -10.74 -9.22 7.57
N PRO A 63 -9.78 -8.29 7.65
CA PRO A 63 -8.86 -8.00 6.55
C PRO A 63 -8.10 -9.23 6.06
N ARG A 64 -7.98 -9.38 4.74
CA ARG A 64 -7.03 -10.30 4.10
C ARG A 64 -5.64 -9.68 4.11
N ALA A 65 -5.06 -9.59 5.31
CA ALA A 65 -3.80 -8.92 5.57
C ALA A 65 -2.85 -9.83 6.35
N ILE A 66 -1.58 -9.83 5.96
CA ILE A 66 -0.49 -10.48 6.69
C ILE A 66 0.48 -9.39 7.13
N LEU A 67 0.78 -9.37 8.43
CA LEU A 67 1.67 -8.40 9.07
C LEU A 67 2.95 -9.14 9.46
N VAL A 68 4.08 -8.72 8.90
CA VAL A 68 5.38 -9.38 9.13
C VAL A 68 6.39 -8.36 9.64
N ASP A 69 7.04 -8.67 10.75
CA ASP A 69 8.16 -7.86 11.27
C ASP A 69 9.21 -8.71 12.00
N LEU A 70 10.47 -8.30 11.87
CA LEU A 70 11.59 -8.83 12.67
C LEU A 70 11.79 -8.01 13.96
N GLU A 71 10.91 -7.04 14.22
CA GLU A 71 10.89 -6.26 15.44
C GLU A 71 9.44 -6.12 15.95
N PRO A 72 9.16 -6.47 17.21
CA PRO A 72 7.78 -6.56 17.69
C PRO A 72 7.11 -5.21 17.94
N GLY A 73 7.85 -4.09 17.97
CA GLY A 73 7.38 -2.82 18.52
C GLY A 73 6.16 -2.23 17.80
N VAL A 74 6.14 -2.28 16.48
CA VAL A 74 5.03 -1.72 15.68
C VAL A 74 3.82 -2.63 15.74
N ILE A 75 4.02 -3.95 15.60
CA ILE A 75 2.95 -4.95 15.69
C ILE A 75 2.29 -4.91 17.08
N ALA A 76 3.07 -4.81 18.16
CA ALA A 76 2.54 -4.70 19.52
C ALA A 76 1.66 -3.45 19.70
N ARG A 77 1.93 -2.35 18.99
CA ARG A 77 1.07 -1.16 19.00
C ARG A 77 -0.26 -1.40 18.29
N ILE A 78 -0.26 -2.16 17.19
CA ILE A 78 -1.49 -2.52 16.46
C ILE A 78 -2.35 -3.45 17.34
N GLU A 79 -1.74 -4.45 17.96
CA GLU A 79 -2.40 -5.39 18.87
C GLU A 79 -2.87 -4.76 20.19
N GLY A 80 -2.19 -3.72 20.67
CA GLY A 80 -2.62 -2.95 21.85
C GLY A 80 -3.55 -1.77 21.54
N GLY A 81 -3.80 -1.51 20.25
CA GLY A 81 -4.60 -0.37 19.79
C GLY A 81 -6.04 -0.74 19.49
N ASP A 82 -6.78 0.21 18.92
CA ASP A 82 -8.23 0.04 18.66
C ASP A 82 -8.56 -1.07 17.64
N MET A 83 -7.60 -1.44 16.79
CA MET A 83 -7.75 -2.50 15.78
C MET A 83 -7.23 -3.86 16.24
N ALA A 84 -6.99 -4.05 17.55
CA ALA A 84 -6.49 -5.30 18.11
C ALA A 84 -7.30 -6.53 17.65
N GLN A 85 -8.63 -6.40 17.61
CA GLN A 85 -9.54 -7.50 17.26
C GLN A 85 -9.78 -7.62 15.75
N LEU A 86 -9.22 -6.73 14.93
CA LEU A 86 -9.52 -6.67 13.50
C LEU A 86 -8.78 -7.75 12.72
N PHE A 87 -7.48 -7.88 12.97
CA PHE A 87 -6.59 -8.78 12.24
C PHE A 87 -6.69 -10.21 12.77
N ASP A 88 -6.49 -11.18 11.88
CA ASP A 88 -6.34 -12.58 12.27
C ASP A 88 -4.96 -12.78 12.91
N GLU A 89 -4.92 -13.20 14.18
CA GLU A 89 -3.67 -13.44 14.90
C GLU A 89 -2.76 -14.46 14.19
N SER A 90 -3.34 -15.42 13.46
CA SER A 90 -2.57 -16.38 12.66
C SER A 90 -1.82 -15.74 11.48
N CYS A 91 -2.24 -14.54 11.07
CA CYS A 91 -1.65 -13.75 9.99
C CYS A 91 -0.61 -12.73 10.48
N ILE A 92 -0.28 -12.74 11.77
CA ILE A 92 0.72 -11.85 12.38
C ILE A 92 1.98 -12.63 12.69
N ILE A 93 3.09 -12.24 12.07
CA ILE A 93 4.40 -12.87 12.24
C ILE A 93 5.37 -11.85 12.80
N ARG A 94 5.82 -12.11 14.03
CA ARG A 94 6.83 -11.33 14.73
C ARG A 94 7.96 -12.23 15.22
N LYS A 95 9.20 -11.84 14.93
CA LYS A 95 10.40 -12.56 15.40
C LYS A 95 11.43 -11.58 15.90
N ILE A 96 12.37 -12.07 16.70
CA ILE A 96 13.56 -11.38 17.19
C ILE A 96 14.71 -12.35 16.90
N PRO A 97 15.88 -11.90 16.43
CA PRO A 97 16.36 -10.52 16.37
C PRO A 97 16.01 -9.75 15.08
N GLY A 98 16.02 -8.42 15.19
CA GLY A 98 15.80 -7.50 14.07
C GLY A 98 16.91 -7.52 13.01
N ALA A 99 16.61 -7.00 11.82
CA ALA A 99 17.56 -6.93 10.72
C ALA A 99 18.62 -5.82 10.87
N ALA A 100 18.48 -4.91 11.85
CA ALA A 100 19.44 -3.84 12.16
C ALA A 100 19.88 -3.01 10.94
N ASN A 101 18.92 -2.60 10.11
CA ASN A 101 19.16 -1.85 8.86
C ASN A 101 20.12 -2.51 7.86
N ASN A 102 20.29 -3.83 7.91
CA ASN A 102 21.13 -4.58 6.98
C ASN A 102 20.27 -5.49 6.09
N TRP A 103 20.26 -5.21 4.78
CA TRP A 103 19.53 -6.01 3.79
C TRP A 103 19.95 -7.49 3.82
N ALA A 104 21.25 -7.78 3.85
CA ALA A 104 21.75 -9.15 3.83
C ALA A 104 21.35 -9.95 5.07
N ARG A 105 21.22 -9.28 6.22
CA ARG A 105 20.70 -9.92 7.43
C ARG A 105 19.20 -10.23 7.31
N GLY A 106 18.42 -9.28 6.81
CA GLY A 106 16.98 -9.47 6.56
C GLY A 106 16.69 -10.54 5.51
N TYR A 107 17.56 -10.69 4.52
CA TYR A 107 17.42 -11.64 3.42
C TYR A 107 18.04 -13.02 3.75
N ASN A 108 19.35 -13.11 3.97
CA ASN A 108 20.08 -14.39 4.09
C ASN A 108 20.08 -15.01 5.49
N VAL A 109 19.94 -14.21 6.55
CA VAL A 109 20.19 -14.69 7.93
C VAL A 109 18.89 -14.89 8.69
N GLU A 110 18.18 -13.81 8.96
CA GLU A 110 16.92 -13.88 9.71
C GLU A 110 15.76 -14.23 8.79
N GLY A 111 15.79 -13.78 7.52
CA GLY A 111 14.76 -14.09 6.53
C GLY A 111 14.65 -15.59 6.25
N GLU A 112 15.75 -16.25 5.92
CA GLU A 112 15.79 -17.70 5.68
C GLU A 112 15.28 -18.53 6.86
N ARG A 113 15.38 -18.04 8.11
CA ARG A 113 14.86 -18.76 9.29
C ARG A 113 13.34 -18.71 9.40
N ILE A 114 12.70 -17.70 8.82
CA ILE A 114 11.27 -17.40 9.03
C ILE A 114 10.44 -17.50 7.76
N ILE A 115 11.08 -17.59 6.60
CA ILE A 115 10.42 -17.57 5.29
C ILE A 115 9.43 -18.71 5.13
N ASP A 116 9.76 -19.91 5.59
CA ASP A 116 8.84 -21.06 5.52
C ASP A 116 7.60 -20.82 6.39
N GLN A 117 7.77 -20.21 7.56
CA GLN A 117 6.63 -19.81 8.41
C GLN A 117 5.76 -18.76 7.70
N ILE A 118 6.36 -17.78 7.04
CA ILE A 118 5.63 -16.75 6.28
C ILE A 118 4.86 -17.36 5.11
N MET A 119 5.51 -18.24 4.34
CA MET A 119 4.86 -18.92 3.21
C MET A 119 3.71 -19.81 3.67
N ASN A 120 3.85 -20.56 4.77
CA ASN A 120 2.76 -21.35 5.34
C ASN A 120 1.53 -20.49 5.72
N VAL A 121 1.76 -19.30 6.28
CA VAL A 121 0.67 -18.35 6.61
C VAL A 121 0.05 -17.76 5.34
N ILE A 122 0.86 -17.43 4.33
CA ILE A 122 0.38 -16.99 3.01
C ILE A 122 -0.49 -18.07 2.39
N ASP A 123 -0.03 -19.32 2.36
CA ASP A 123 -0.74 -20.45 1.78
C ASP A 123 -2.09 -20.67 2.47
N ALA A 124 -2.10 -20.67 3.82
CA ALA A 124 -3.34 -20.74 4.60
C ALA A 124 -4.30 -19.56 4.32
N ALA A 125 -3.77 -18.35 4.09
CA ALA A 125 -4.58 -17.20 3.72
C ALA A 125 -5.13 -17.29 2.28
N VAL A 126 -4.36 -17.86 1.35
CA VAL A 126 -4.76 -18.11 -0.03
C VAL A 126 -5.85 -19.19 -0.10
N GLU A 127 -5.76 -20.25 0.71
CA GLU A 127 -6.81 -21.28 0.82
C GLU A 127 -8.16 -20.70 1.27
N LYS A 128 -8.16 -19.61 2.05
CA LYS A 128 -9.37 -18.86 2.46
C LYS A 128 -9.94 -17.99 1.32
N THR A 129 -9.38 -18.00 0.12
CA THR A 129 -9.88 -17.24 -1.06
C THR A 129 -10.53 -18.18 -2.08
N LYS A 130 -11.58 -17.71 -2.76
CA LYS A 130 -12.22 -18.47 -3.85
C LYS A 130 -11.45 -18.32 -5.16
N SER A 131 -10.93 -17.12 -5.43
CA SER A 131 -10.22 -16.80 -6.66
C SER A 131 -9.18 -15.70 -6.43
N LEU A 132 -8.03 -16.08 -5.89
CA LEU A 132 -6.91 -15.15 -5.70
C LEU A 132 -6.50 -14.49 -7.01
N GLN A 133 -6.48 -13.16 -7.03
CA GLN A 133 -5.97 -12.35 -8.12
C GLN A 133 -4.46 -12.17 -8.05
N GLY A 134 -3.97 -11.84 -6.86
CA GLY A 134 -2.61 -11.40 -6.65
C GLY A 134 -2.34 -10.92 -5.23
N PHE A 135 -1.13 -10.42 -5.05
CA PHE A 135 -0.58 -9.94 -3.79
C PHE A 135 -0.29 -8.44 -3.89
N MET A 136 -0.58 -7.74 -2.81
CA MET A 136 -0.19 -6.34 -2.63
C MET A 136 0.81 -6.26 -1.47
N MET A 137 2.07 -5.96 -1.76
CA MET A 137 3.10 -5.85 -0.74
C MET A 137 3.40 -4.38 -0.42
N THR A 138 3.40 -4.01 0.87
CA THR A 138 3.80 -2.68 1.33
C THR A 138 5.06 -2.80 2.18
N HIS A 139 6.12 -2.10 1.78
CA HIS A 139 7.42 -2.20 2.44
C HIS A 139 8.29 -0.96 2.19
N SER A 140 9.36 -0.79 2.97
CA SER A 140 10.41 0.18 2.67
C SER A 140 11.56 -0.48 1.93
N ILE A 141 12.21 0.26 1.01
CA ILE A 141 13.40 -0.26 0.32
C ILE A 141 14.71 0.10 1.05
N GLY A 142 14.67 1.05 1.99
CA GLY A 142 15.85 1.47 2.76
C GLY A 142 16.10 0.67 4.04
N GLY A 143 15.06 0.13 4.70
CA GLY A 143 15.19 -0.50 6.02
C GLY A 143 15.56 -1.99 5.94
N GLY A 144 16.20 -2.57 6.96
CA GLY A 144 16.70 -3.96 6.91
C GLY A 144 15.62 -5.04 6.69
N SER A 145 14.52 -4.97 7.46
CA SER A 145 13.41 -5.92 7.36
C SER A 145 12.55 -5.65 6.11
N GLY A 146 12.14 -4.40 5.90
CA GLY A 146 11.30 -4.03 4.74
C GLY A 146 11.99 -4.34 3.40
N SER A 147 13.31 -4.11 3.31
CA SER A 147 14.09 -4.32 2.10
C SER A 147 14.48 -5.79 1.95
N GLY A 148 15.28 -6.34 2.86
CA GLY A 148 15.85 -7.68 2.77
C GLY A 148 14.81 -8.79 2.87
N LEU A 149 14.02 -8.80 3.95
CA LEU A 149 12.96 -9.81 4.11
C LEU A 149 11.86 -9.61 3.06
N GLY A 150 11.52 -8.36 2.72
CA GLY A 150 10.56 -8.06 1.64
C GLY A 150 11.03 -8.62 0.29
N SER A 151 12.31 -8.46 -0.06
CA SER A 151 12.91 -9.06 -1.26
C SER A 151 12.81 -10.59 -1.26
N LEU A 152 13.07 -11.24 -0.12
CA LEU A 152 12.97 -12.70 -0.02
C LEU A 152 11.51 -13.18 -0.20
N ILE A 153 10.55 -12.49 0.43
CA ILE A 153 9.12 -12.79 0.27
C ILE A 153 8.70 -12.64 -1.19
N LEU A 154 9.14 -11.58 -1.89
CA LEU A 154 8.85 -11.39 -3.32
C LEU A 154 9.32 -12.56 -4.19
N GLU A 155 10.54 -13.04 -3.96
CA GLU A 155 11.09 -14.16 -4.71
C GLU A 155 10.30 -15.44 -4.47
N ARG A 156 10.01 -15.77 -3.20
CA ARG A 156 9.23 -16.98 -2.86
C ARG A 156 7.79 -16.89 -3.36
N LEU A 157 7.17 -15.71 -3.33
CA LEU A 157 5.85 -15.48 -3.90
C LEU A 157 5.85 -15.71 -5.42
N ARG A 158 6.85 -15.18 -6.14
CA ARG A 158 6.95 -15.39 -7.59
C ARG A 158 7.18 -16.86 -7.94
N GLN A 159 7.97 -17.58 -7.14
CA GLN A 159 8.21 -19.01 -7.32
C GLN A 159 6.96 -19.86 -7.05
N ALA A 160 6.27 -19.62 -5.94
CA ALA A 160 5.08 -20.39 -5.55
C ALA A 160 3.84 -20.04 -6.38
N TYR A 161 3.69 -18.77 -6.76
CA TYR A 161 2.50 -18.22 -7.43
C TYR A 161 2.83 -17.52 -8.76
N PRO A 162 3.47 -18.19 -9.73
CA PRO A 162 4.02 -17.54 -10.93
C PRO A 162 2.97 -16.86 -11.80
N LYS A 163 1.72 -17.35 -11.77
CA LYS A 163 0.59 -16.81 -12.55
C LYS A 163 -0.16 -15.67 -11.85
N LYS A 164 0.15 -15.37 -10.59
CA LYS A 164 -0.54 -14.33 -9.81
C LYS A 164 0.20 -13.01 -9.94
N ARG A 165 -0.54 -11.90 -9.87
CA ARG A 165 0.04 -10.56 -9.96
C ARG A 165 0.64 -10.14 -8.62
N ILE A 166 1.79 -9.49 -8.65
CA ILE A 166 2.46 -8.96 -7.47
C ILE A 166 2.63 -7.45 -7.66
N PHE A 167 1.94 -6.67 -6.83
CA PHE A 167 2.04 -5.22 -6.80
C PHE A 167 2.76 -4.78 -5.53
N THR A 168 3.70 -3.85 -5.64
CA THR A 168 4.40 -3.31 -4.48
C THR A 168 4.10 -1.82 -4.29
N PHE A 169 3.92 -1.41 -3.04
CA PHE A 169 4.01 -0.02 -2.59
C PHE A 169 5.31 0.10 -1.83
N SER A 170 6.29 0.70 -2.50
CA SER A 170 7.69 0.68 -2.08
C SER A 170 8.11 2.08 -1.66
N VAL A 171 8.35 2.27 -0.36
CA VAL A 171 8.78 3.55 0.18
C VAL A 171 10.27 3.74 -0.03
N VAL A 172 10.61 4.76 -0.81
CA VAL A 172 11.97 5.15 -1.18
C VAL A 172 12.57 6.03 -0.07
N PRO A 173 13.81 5.74 0.37
CA PRO A 173 14.50 6.55 1.36
C PRO A 173 14.83 7.94 0.83
N SER A 174 14.97 8.93 1.73
CA SER A 174 15.41 10.28 1.40
C SER A 174 16.55 10.70 2.32
N PRO A 175 17.60 11.36 1.80
CA PRO A 175 18.72 11.85 2.61
C PRO A 175 18.32 12.92 3.63
N LEU A 176 17.17 13.59 3.44
CA LEU A 176 16.68 14.64 4.35
C LEU A 176 15.98 14.09 5.60
N ILE A 177 15.56 12.82 5.56
CA ILE A 177 14.65 12.23 6.56
C ILE A 177 15.25 10.94 7.14
N SER A 178 16.18 10.32 6.41
CA SER A 178 16.83 9.08 6.81
C SER A 178 17.98 9.30 7.80
N ASP A 179 18.00 8.48 8.84
CA ASP A 179 19.08 8.45 9.85
C ASP A 179 20.19 7.42 9.51
N SER A 180 20.05 6.64 8.41
CA SER A 180 20.95 5.51 8.14
C SER A 180 21.76 5.67 6.85
N ALA A 181 23.09 5.65 7.00
CA ALA A 181 24.04 5.77 5.89
C ALA A 181 24.01 4.58 4.90
N VAL A 182 23.41 3.45 5.29
CA VAL A 182 23.40 2.21 4.48
C VAL A 182 22.14 2.04 3.62
N GLU A 183 21.16 2.93 3.72
CA GLU A 183 19.92 2.82 2.95
C GLU A 183 20.12 2.80 1.43
N PRO A 184 21.08 3.53 0.83
CA PRO A 184 21.33 3.40 -0.61
C PRO A 184 21.74 1.97 -1.02
N TYR A 185 22.51 1.26 -0.19
CA TYR A 185 22.87 -0.13 -0.45
C TYR A 185 21.65 -1.04 -0.42
N ASN A 186 20.82 -0.88 0.63
CA ASN A 186 19.58 -1.66 0.78
C ASN A 186 18.61 -1.39 -0.38
N ALA A 187 18.48 -0.13 -0.79
CA ALA A 187 17.59 0.28 -1.87
C ALA A 187 17.99 -0.37 -3.21
N ILE A 188 19.26 -0.34 -3.59
CA ILE A 188 19.73 -0.95 -4.85
C ILE A 188 19.47 -2.47 -4.85
N LEU A 189 19.79 -3.15 -3.74
CA LEU A 189 19.58 -4.59 -3.62
C LEU A 189 18.09 -4.96 -3.71
N THR A 190 17.22 -4.16 -3.10
CA THR A 190 15.77 -4.39 -3.16
C THR A 190 15.16 -4.02 -4.51
N LEU A 191 15.58 -2.93 -5.15
CA LEU A 191 15.08 -2.52 -6.47
C LEU A 191 15.33 -3.61 -7.52
N GLN A 192 16.49 -4.28 -7.49
CA GLN A 192 16.76 -5.42 -8.37
C GLN A 192 15.70 -6.53 -8.20
N ARG A 193 15.29 -6.83 -6.95
CA ARG A 193 14.30 -7.88 -6.70
C ARG A 193 12.87 -7.48 -7.01
N ILE A 194 12.54 -6.19 -6.88
CA ILE A 194 11.29 -5.66 -7.38
C ILE A 194 11.25 -5.74 -8.92
N LEU A 195 12.36 -5.40 -9.59
CA LEU A 195 12.47 -5.49 -11.05
C LEU A 195 12.24 -6.93 -11.54
N ASP A 196 12.82 -7.92 -10.87
CA ASP A 196 12.74 -9.31 -11.34
C ASP A 196 11.42 -10.01 -10.96
N ASN A 197 10.76 -9.60 -9.86
CA ASN A 197 9.66 -10.37 -9.27
C ASN A 197 8.30 -9.66 -9.23
N ALA A 198 8.24 -8.33 -9.23
CA ALA A 198 6.97 -7.60 -9.19
C ALA A 198 6.44 -7.33 -10.61
N ASP A 199 5.12 -7.34 -10.77
CA ASP A 199 4.47 -6.95 -12.04
C ASP A 199 4.30 -5.42 -12.14
N ALA A 200 4.19 -4.73 -11.00
CA ALA A 200 4.13 -3.28 -10.90
C ALA A 200 4.58 -2.80 -9.51
N ALA A 201 5.27 -1.67 -9.45
CA ALA A 201 5.79 -1.10 -8.22
C ALA A 201 5.50 0.40 -8.15
N VAL A 202 4.63 0.82 -7.25
CA VAL A 202 4.38 2.24 -6.96
C VAL A 202 5.47 2.74 -6.03
N LEU A 203 6.31 3.65 -6.53
CA LEU A 203 7.37 4.27 -5.76
C LEU A 203 6.83 5.48 -4.99
N LEU A 204 7.10 5.47 -3.69
CA LEU A 204 6.65 6.49 -2.74
C LEU A 204 7.87 7.12 -2.09
N ASP A 205 8.26 8.29 -2.57
CA ASP A 205 9.45 9.00 -2.10
C ASP A 205 9.12 9.83 -0.85
N ASN A 206 9.81 9.50 0.25
CA ASN A 206 9.66 10.23 1.50
C ASN A 206 9.99 11.73 1.35
N GLU A 207 10.91 12.11 0.47
CA GLU A 207 11.23 13.52 0.22
C GLU A 207 10.07 14.28 -0.39
N ALA A 208 9.49 13.70 -1.45
CA ALA A 208 8.35 14.26 -2.14
C ALA A 208 7.12 14.32 -1.21
N LEU A 209 6.86 13.26 -0.46
CA LEU A 209 5.78 13.20 0.53
C LEU A 209 5.97 14.25 1.63
N PHE A 210 7.20 14.46 2.11
CA PHE A 210 7.49 15.49 3.10
C PHE A 210 7.28 16.90 2.55
N ARG A 211 7.73 17.17 1.32
CA ARG A 211 7.49 18.45 0.63
C ARG A 211 5.98 18.71 0.49
N ILE A 212 5.21 17.72 0.06
CA ILE A 212 3.75 17.84 -0.05
C ILE A 212 3.13 18.13 1.32
N ALA A 213 3.47 17.32 2.33
CA ALA A 213 2.93 17.48 3.68
C ALA A 213 3.27 18.86 4.26
N LYS A 214 4.50 19.34 4.09
CA LYS A 214 4.95 20.65 4.58
C LYS A 214 4.19 21.80 3.90
N SER A 215 4.00 21.71 2.58
CA SER A 215 3.26 22.71 1.80
C SER A 215 1.81 22.83 2.26
N LYS A 216 1.16 21.71 2.62
CA LYS A 216 -0.27 21.68 2.96
C LYS A 216 -0.58 21.82 4.45
N LEU A 217 0.27 21.31 5.34
CA LEU A 217 0.02 21.33 6.79
C LEU A 217 0.52 22.62 7.46
N HIS A 218 1.31 23.45 6.77
CA HIS A 218 1.93 24.67 7.31
C HIS A 218 2.68 24.47 8.65
N ARG A 219 3.11 23.23 8.92
CA ARG A 219 3.93 22.83 10.08
C ARG A 219 4.96 21.79 9.64
N SER A 220 5.91 21.46 10.51
CA SER A 220 6.84 20.35 10.26
C SER A 220 6.07 19.02 10.24
N PRO A 221 6.08 18.26 9.12
CA PRO A 221 5.45 16.94 9.06
C PRO A 221 6.21 15.90 9.89
N ASN A 222 5.50 14.89 10.37
CA ASN A 222 6.07 13.69 10.99
C ASN A 222 5.69 12.44 10.18
N TYR A 223 6.30 11.29 10.49
CA TYR A 223 6.02 10.02 9.78
C TYR A 223 4.54 9.62 9.78
N MET A 224 3.75 10.00 10.77
CA MET A 224 2.31 9.71 10.78
C MET A 224 1.57 10.50 9.69
N ASP A 225 2.02 11.72 9.37
CA ASP A 225 1.48 12.53 8.29
C ASP A 225 1.82 11.92 6.92
N LEU A 226 3.08 11.51 6.73
CA LEU A 226 3.51 10.84 5.50
C LEU A 226 2.76 9.53 5.29
N ASN A 227 2.64 8.69 6.33
CA ASN A 227 1.89 7.44 6.28
C ASN A 227 0.41 7.66 5.98
N HIS A 228 -0.18 8.79 6.41
CA HIS A 228 -1.55 9.14 6.05
C HIS A 228 -1.70 9.47 4.56
N ILE A 229 -0.77 10.24 3.99
CA ILE A 229 -0.76 10.52 2.54
C ILE A 229 -0.60 9.23 1.74
N ILE A 230 0.34 8.37 2.14
CA ILE A 230 0.54 7.06 1.50
C ILE A 230 -0.74 6.23 1.56
N ALA A 231 -1.41 6.18 2.71
CA ALA A 231 -2.68 5.46 2.86
C ALA A 231 -3.79 6.00 1.94
N LEU A 232 -3.87 7.32 1.74
CA LEU A 232 -4.81 7.94 0.78
C LEU A 232 -4.51 7.53 -0.66
N ILE A 233 -3.24 7.52 -1.06
CA ILE A 233 -2.80 7.07 -2.39
C ILE A 233 -3.14 5.59 -2.59
N MET A 234 -2.76 4.73 -1.64
CA MET A 234 -3.08 3.31 -1.67
C MET A 234 -4.58 3.08 -1.77
N SER A 235 -5.39 3.78 -0.97
CA SER A 235 -6.85 3.67 -1.02
C SER A 235 -7.41 4.08 -2.37
N SER A 236 -6.85 5.13 -2.98
CA SER A 236 -7.29 5.62 -4.29
C SER A 236 -6.92 4.67 -5.42
N VAL A 237 -5.72 4.09 -5.39
CA VAL A 237 -5.30 3.05 -6.34
C VAL A 237 -6.15 1.78 -6.17
N THR A 238 -6.48 1.38 -4.95
CA THR A 238 -7.33 0.19 -4.73
C THR A 238 -8.82 0.45 -4.83
N ALA A 239 -9.25 1.71 -5.03
CA ALA A 239 -10.67 2.05 -5.09
C ALA A 239 -11.37 1.35 -6.26
N SER A 240 -10.72 1.24 -7.42
CA SER A 240 -11.27 0.55 -8.61
C SER A 240 -11.47 -0.96 -8.41
N LEU A 241 -10.75 -1.55 -7.45
CA LEU A 241 -10.85 -2.97 -7.09
C LEU A 241 -11.96 -3.20 -6.06
N ARG A 242 -12.22 -2.20 -5.22
CA ARG A 242 -13.19 -2.26 -4.10
C ARG A 242 -14.58 -1.78 -4.49
N PHE A 243 -14.68 -0.84 -5.43
CA PHE A 243 -15.93 -0.23 -5.85
C PHE A 243 -16.18 -0.52 -7.33
N PRO A 244 -17.45 -0.57 -7.77
CA PRO A 244 -17.76 -0.83 -9.17
C PRO A 244 -17.27 0.35 -10.02
N GLY A 245 -16.41 0.05 -10.98
CA GLY A 245 -15.83 1.01 -11.92
C GLY A 245 -15.77 0.43 -13.32
N ARG A 246 -15.47 1.28 -14.31
CA ARG A 246 -15.28 0.86 -15.71
C ARG A 246 -13.82 0.60 -16.08
N LEU A 247 -12.88 1.05 -15.26
CA LEU A 247 -11.45 1.09 -15.57
C LEU A 247 -10.65 0.52 -14.40
N ASN A 248 -9.64 -0.30 -14.71
CA ASN A 248 -8.78 -0.99 -13.76
C ASN A 248 -9.55 -1.77 -12.70
N THR A 249 -10.53 -2.54 -13.15
CA THR A 249 -11.37 -3.41 -12.31
C THR A 249 -10.60 -4.55 -11.66
N ASP A 250 -9.35 -4.76 -12.10
CA ASP A 250 -8.55 -5.92 -11.76
C ASP A 250 -7.02 -5.57 -11.85
N LEU A 251 -6.17 -6.24 -11.06
CA LEU A 251 -4.71 -6.03 -11.05
C LEU A 251 -4.02 -6.32 -12.38
N SER A 252 -4.53 -7.25 -13.20
CA SER A 252 -3.96 -7.49 -14.53
C SER A 252 -4.25 -6.34 -15.49
N GLU A 253 -5.43 -5.74 -15.38
CA GLU A 253 -5.80 -4.54 -16.15
C GLU A 253 -4.87 -3.36 -15.82
N TYR A 254 -4.50 -3.19 -14.55
CA TYR A 254 -3.47 -2.22 -14.15
C TYR A 254 -2.14 -2.43 -14.88
N VAL A 255 -1.64 -3.67 -14.93
CA VAL A 255 -0.39 -3.99 -15.64
C VAL A 255 -0.53 -3.72 -17.13
N THR A 256 -1.63 -4.17 -17.75
CA THR A 256 -1.87 -3.96 -19.18
C THR A 256 -1.93 -2.48 -19.56
N ASN A 257 -2.52 -1.64 -18.69
CA ASN A 257 -2.71 -0.22 -18.98
C ASN A 257 -1.48 0.66 -18.64
N LEU A 258 -0.67 0.25 -17.65
CA LEU A 258 0.41 1.09 -17.10
C LEU A 258 1.82 0.54 -17.33
N VAL A 259 1.97 -0.71 -17.79
CA VAL A 259 3.28 -1.34 -18.00
C VAL A 259 3.43 -1.69 -19.48
N PRO A 260 3.97 -0.77 -20.30
CA PRO A 260 4.08 -0.97 -21.74
C PRO A 260 5.18 -2.00 -22.12
N PHE A 261 6.24 -2.08 -21.32
CA PHE A 261 7.37 -2.98 -21.54
C PHE A 261 7.74 -3.74 -20.27
N PRO A 262 8.08 -5.04 -20.35
CA PRO A 262 8.67 -5.76 -19.24
C PRO A 262 9.93 -5.04 -18.73
N GLY A 263 10.01 -4.79 -17.42
CA GLY A 263 11.10 -4.05 -16.78
C GLY A 263 10.83 -2.55 -16.57
N ASN A 264 9.87 -1.95 -17.27
CA ASN A 264 9.44 -0.56 -17.06
C ASN A 264 8.14 -0.51 -16.25
N HIS A 265 8.17 -1.13 -15.07
CA HIS A 265 6.99 -1.30 -14.20
C HIS A 265 7.08 -0.53 -12.89
N PHE A 266 7.94 0.49 -12.84
CA PHE A 266 7.96 1.47 -11.75
C PHE A 266 7.00 2.61 -12.06
N LEU A 267 6.02 2.78 -11.17
CA LEU A 267 4.94 3.75 -11.30
C LEU A 267 5.13 4.87 -10.28
N THR A 268 4.82 6.09 -10.68
CA THR A 268 4.72 7.24 -9.79
C THR A 268 3.26 7.62 -9.58
N ALA A 269 2.88 7.96 -8.35
CA ALA A 269 1.53 8.44 -8.07
C ALA A 269 1.51 9.97 -7.98
N SER A 270 0.33 10.53 -8.25
CA SER A 270 -0.01 11.91 -7.89
C SER A 270 -1.40 11.90 -7.26
N PHE A 271 -1.59 12.73 -6.25
CA PHE A 271 -2.85 12.82 -5.54
C PHE A 271 -3.31 14.26 -5.41
N ALA A 272 -4.53 14.52 -5.86
CA ALA A 272 -5.22 15.79 -5.69
C ALA A 272 -6.74 15.56 -5.51
N PRO A 273 -7.43 16.41 -4.74
CA PRO A 273 -6.87 17.52 -3.96
C PRO A 273 -6.25 17.05 -2.64
N MET A 274 -5.05 17.55 -2.33
CA MET A 274 -4.46 17.39 -0.99
C MET A 274 -4.86 18.60 -0.13
N ARG A 275 -5.64 18.36 0.94
CA ARG A 275 -6.14 19.42 1.82
C ARG A 275 -5.74 19.15 3.26
N GLY A 276 -5.42 20.23 3.98
CA GLY A 276 -5.11 20.15 5.41
C GLY A 276 -6.36 19.91 6.26
N PRO A 277 -6.20 19.45 7.51
CA PRO A 277 -7.32 19.30 8.45
C PRO A 277 -8.11 20.61 8.59
N GLY A 278 -9.44 20.55 8.48
CA GLY A 278 -10.31 21.74 8.62
C GLY A 278 -10.51 22.58 7.35
N GLN A 279 -9.86 22.23 6.23
CA GLN A 279 -10.13 22.83 4.92
C GLN A 279 -11.16 22.03 4.09
N GLU A 280 -11.77 21.01 4.69
CA GLU A 280 -12.80 20.16 4.09
C GLU A 280 -14.07 20.99 3.81
N GLY A 281 -14.19 21.53 2.59
CA GLY A 281 -15.37 22.29 2.13
C GLY A 281 -15.15 23.78 1.84
N GLN A 282 -13.94 24.31 2.02
CA GLN A 282 -13.68 25.75 1.79
C GLN A 282 -13.59 26.15 0.31
N VAL A 283 -13.49 25.22 -0.63
CA VAL A 283 -13.35 25.53 -2.06
C VAL A 283 -14.34 24.68 -2.87
N ARG A 284 -15.18 25.33 -3.68
CA ARG A 284 -15.92 24.66 -4.77
C ARG A 284 -14.90 24.17 -5.77
N ILE A 285 -14.70 22.86 -5.83
CA ILE A 285 -13.69 22.28 -6.68
C ILE A 285 -14.31 21.95 -8.03
N ASN A 286 -13.85 22.61 -9.09
CA ASN A 286 -14.26 22.28 -10.46
C ASN A 286 -13.29 21.23 -11.03
N PHE A 287 -13.82 20.31 -11.85
CA PHE A 287 -13.03 19.22 -12.43
C PHE A 287 -11.73 19.69 -13.13
N PRO A 288 -11.74 20.73 -14.00
CA PRO A 288 -10.52 21.18 -14.69
C PRO A 288 -9.41 21.64 -13.73
N ASP A 289 -9.78 22.19 -12.57
CA ASP A 289 -8.81 22.62 -11.56
C ASP A 289 -8.21 21.42 -10.85
N ILE A 290 -9.00 20.38 -10.53
CA ILE A 290 -8.48 19.11 -9.98
C ILE A 290 -7.54 18.46 -10.98
N ALA A 291 -7.94 18.34 -12.24
CA ALA A 291 -7.12 17.73 -13.27
C ALA A 291 -5.77 18.45 -13.39
N ARG A 292 -5.76 19.79 -13.43
CA ARG A 292 -4.52 20.57 -13.42
C ARG A 292 -3.71 20.37 -12.13
N GLU A 293 -4.37 20.31 -10.97
CA GLU A 293 -3.71 20.06 -9.68
C GLU A 293 -3.06 18.67 -9.66
N THR A 294 -3.69 17.64 -10.23
CA THR A 294 -3.15 16.28 -10.32
C THR A 294 -1.86 16.21 -11.13
N PHE A 295 -1.73 17.01 -12.20
CA PHE A 295 -0.49 17.05 -13.00
C PHE A 295 0.52 18.09 -12.50
N SER A 296 0.24 18.78 -11.38
CA SER A 296 1.22 19.69 -10.77
C SER A 296 2.41 18.92 -10.21
N GLN A 297 3.63 19.39 -10.51
CA GLN A 297 4.89 18.82 -10.00
C GLN A 297 4.91 18.71 -8.47
N ASP A 298 4.23 19.63 -7.79
CA ASP A 298 4.17 19.64 -6.33
C ASP A 298 3.40 18.46 -5.74
N ASN A 299 2.54 17.78 -6.51
CA ASN A 299 1.68 16.70 -6.00
C ASN A 299 2.15 15.29 -6.37
N PHE A 300 3.22 15.17 -7.17
CA PHE A 300 3.83 13.88 -7.46
C PHE A 300 4.54 13.32 -6.23
N THR A 301 4.39 12.01 -6.02
CA THR A 301 4.91 11.27 -4.87
C THR A 301 6.35 10.80 -5.08
N ALA A 302 7.02 11.28 -6.13
CA ALA A 302 8.41 11.01 -6.43
C ALA A 302 9.12 12.34 -6.72
N ALA A 303 10.34 12.53 -6.23
CA ALA A 303 11.14 13.72 -6.52
C ALA A 303 11.73 13.66 -7.93
N ILE A 304 10.86 13.69 -8.95
CA ILE A 304 11.23 13.62 -10.36
C ILE A 304 10.77 14.92 -11.05
N ASP A 305 11.63 15.44 -11.92
CA ASP A 305 11.26 16.47 -12.87
C ASP A 305 10.71 15.84 -14.15
N TRP A 306 9.39 15.72 -14.22
CA TRP A 306 8.70 15.13 -15.37
C TRP A 306 8.71 16.03 -16.61
N THR A 307 9.09 17.31 -16.50
CA THR A 307 9.18 18.21 -17.67
C THR A 307 10.32 17.82 -18.62
N ASN A 308 11.34 17.15 -18.07
CA ASN A 308 12.47 16.59 -18.81
C ASN A 308 12.25 15.12 -19.22
N GLY A 309 11.03 14.59 -19.08
CA GLY A 309 10.67 13.21 -19.37
C GLY A 309 9.52 13.07 -20.36
N VAL A 310 9.17 11.81 -20.65
CA VAL A 310 8.02 11.45 -21.48
C VAL A 310 7.14 10.48 -20.71
N TYR A 311 5.82 10.73 -20.72
CA TYR A 311 4.85 9.79 -20.18
C TYR A 311 4.67 8.61 -21.14
N LEU A 312 5.06 7.41 -20.71
CA LEU A 312 4.81 6.19 -21.49
C LEU A 312 3.34 5.74 -21.36
N SER A 313 2.77 5.92 -20.17
CA SER A 313 1.38 5.60 -19.85
C SER A 313 0.93 6.44 -18.66
N ALA A 314 -0.35 6.80 -18.60
CA ALA A 314 -0.94 7.51 -17.48
C ALA A 314 -2.37 7.02 -17.24
N CYS A 315 -2.74 6.91 -15.96
CA CYS A 315 -4.11 6.62 -15.54
C CYS A 315 -4.52 7.61 -14.46
N ALA A 316 -5.65 8.28 -14.67
CA ALA A 316 -6.25 9.18 -13.70
C ALA A 316 -7.50 8.53 -13.09
N LEU A 317 -7.51 8.39 -11.77
CA LEU A 317 -8.61 7.78 -11.02
C LEU A 317 -9.36 8.89 -10.26
N PHE A 318 -10.55 9.24 -10.75
CA PHE A 318 -11.38 10.27 -10.12
C PHE A 318 -12.44 9.65 -9.20
N ARG A 319 -12.66 10.26 -8.04
CA ARG A 319 -13.66 9.85 -7.05
C ARG A 319 -14.54 11.04 -6.67
N GLY A 320 -15.84 10.83 -6.54
CA GLY A 320 -16.81 11.86 -6.17
C GLY A 320 -17.88 12.10 -7.25
N ASP A 321 -18.56 13.25 -7.17
CA ASP A 321 -19.56 13.68 -8.16
C ASP A 321 -18.85 14.24 -9.40
N VAL A 322 -18.35 13.33 -10.25
CA VAL A 322 -17.65 13.66 -11.50
C VAL A 322 -18.44 13.12 -12.67
N LYS A 323 -18.86 14.00 -13.59
CA LYS A 323 -19.58 13.60 -14.79
C LYS A 323 -18.59 13.15 -15.85
N ALA A 324 -18.89 12.05 -16.54
CA ALA A 324 -18.03 11.52 -17.61
C ALA A 324 -17.81 12.47 -18.80
N LYS A 325 -18.62 13.54 -18.93
CA LYS A 325 -18.44 14.59 -19.95
C LYS A 325 -17.41 15.65 -19.54
N GLU A 326 -17.11 15.74 -18.25
CA GLU A 326 -16.15 16.70 -17.70
C GLU A 326 -14.73 16.12 -17.67
N VAL A 327 -14.60 14.79 -17.62
CA VAL A 327 -13.36 14.00 -17.74
C VAL A 327 -12.85 13.95 -19.17
#